data_AF-A0A316HZD4-F1
#
_entry.id   AF-A0A316HZD4-F1
#
_cell.length_a   1.000
_cell.length_b   1.000
_cell.length_c   1.000
_cell.angle_alpha   90.00
_cell.angle_beta   90.00
_cell.angle_gamma   90.00
#
_symmetry.space_group_name_H-M   'P 1'
#
loop_
_entity.id
_entity.type
_entity.pdbx_description
1 polymer ?
#
loop_
_entity_poly.entity_id
_entity_poly.type
_entity_poly.pdbx_seq_one_letter_code
_entity_poly.pdbx_strand_id
1 'polypeptide(L)'
;MKNPARILSAVTVASIVVGAFTGTASAELNALPCVSGGPTSADSADASALNPVLANKMRGHMTAYNTSCARAVVERVKVRGFNQRAAAIALATTIVESSNANLDGGDLDSVGLYQQRESWGSFAERTNPQIATDKFLDTMTRFYPNGSWNTAAIGDVAADVQRPREDLRFKYGVEANDAVKIANHLWPTGVNRGKADLMRANADGSLTAWQNNGVLAGGSWAAPATAGNAGTVEHARLKYGDLNADGKADLVRVNADGSMTAWQNNAALGGSWAAPVTAGNAGGGDSTRVRLADLNGDNKADLIVINGDGSLTAWQNNNALGGSWAAPVMAGNVGTTDQSQVRFGDLNGDGKADLIRVAPDGGMTGWLNNNALGGSWSAPAVLGNAGAGGTAGVRLADLNADGKADLIRVGTDGGLTAWLNNNAYAGSWAAPAAIGNAGTTDPTRAEFADLG
;
A
#
# COMPACT_ATOMS: atom_id res chain seq x y z
N MET A 1 30.48 2.98 -54.74
CA MET A 1 29.89 3.73 -53.61
C MET A 1 28.57 3.07 -53.24
N LYS A 2 28.51 2.39 -52.09
CA LYS A 2 27.32 2.10 -51.26
C LYS A 2 27.68 1.00 -50.26
N ASN A 3 27.64 1.34 -48.99
CA ASN A 3 27.60 0.41 -47.87
C ASN A 3 26.68 1.05 -46.82
N PRO A 4 25.57 0.43 -46.37
CA PRO A 4 24.78 0.97 -45.29
C PRO A 4 25.33 0.47 -43.94
N ALA A 5 25.60 1.40 -43.05
CA ALA A 5 26.08 1.17 -41.70
C ALA A 5 24.99 0.48 -40.84
N ARG A 6 25.38 -0.57 -40.12
CA ARG A 6 24.64 -1.10 -38.97
C ARG A 6 24.93 -0.22 -37.76
N ILE A 7 23.88 0.33 -37.16
CA ILE A 7 23.92 1.02 -35.87
C ILE A 7 23.97 -0.08 -34.78
N LEU A 8 25.08 -0.15 -34.04
CA LEU A 8 25.19 -0.93 -32.81
C LEU A 8 24.67 -0.05 -31.66
N SER A 9 23.58 -0.46 -31.01
CA SER A 9 23.16 0.12 -29.73
C SER A 9 24.09 -0.38 -28.63
N ALA A 10 24.80 0.54 -27.98
CA ALA A 10 25.66 0.24 -26.84
C ALA A 10 24.79 -0.01 -25.59
N VAL A 11 24.86 -1.23 -25.05
CA VAL A 11 24.38 -1.55 -23.70
C VAL A 11 25.45 -1.11 -22.71
N THR A 12 25.13 -0.13 -21.87
CA THR A 12 26.02 0.32 -20.80
C THR A 12 25.96 -0.69 -19.66
N VAL A 13 27.04 -1.45 -19.46
CA VAL A 13 27.23 -2.28 -18.26
C VAL A 13 27.68 -1.35 -17.14
N ALA A 14 26.87 -1.22 -16.09
CA ALA A 14 27.26 -0.50 -14.88
C ALA A 14 28.09 -1.44 -13.99
N SER A 15 29.39 -1.19 -13.91
CA SER A 15 30.28 -1.83 -12.92
C SER A 15 30.15 -1.11 -11.58
N ILE A 16 29.73 -1.82 -10.53
CA ILE A 16 29.74 -1.31 -9.16
C ILE A 16 31.12 -1.60 -8.58
N VAL A 17 31.89 -0.56 -8.23
CA VAL A 17 33.18 -0.71 -7.53
C VAL A 17 32.92 -0.77 -6.03
N VAL A 18 33.15 -1.94 -5.42
CA VAL A 18 33.21 -2.10 -3.96
C VAL A 18 34.64 -1.85 -3.49
N GLY A 19 34.79 -1.09 -2.41
CA GLY A 19 36.07 -0.63 -1.88
C GLY A 19 37.09 -1.76 -1.59
N ALA A 20 38.36 -1.43 -1.82
CA ALA A 20 39.49 -2.33 -1.80
C ALA A 20 39.68 -3.07 -0.47
N PHE A 21 39.49 -4.39 -0.48
CA PHE A 21 40.11 -5.32 0.44
C PHE A 21 41.14 -6.17 -0.33
N THR A 22 42.38 -6.18 0.13
CA THR A 22 43.40 -7.10 -0.37
C THR A 22 43.08 -8.52 0.12
N GLY A 23 42.41 -9.30 -0.72
CA GLY A 23 42.07 -10.69 -0.49
C GLY A 23 41.75 -11.35 -1.84
N THR A 24 42.12 -12.62 -1.98
CA THR A 24 41.97 -13.47 -3.18
C THR A 24 40.72 -13.16 -4.01
N ALA A 25 40.88 -12.96 -5.32
CA ALA A 25 39.78 -12.74 -6.26
C ALA A 25 38.76 -13.89 -6.20
N SER A 26 37.70 -13.72 -5.43
CA SER A 26 36.44 -14.43 -5.61
C SER A 26 35.86 -13.98 -6.94
N ALA A 27 35.55 -14.91 -7.84
CA ALA A 27 34.84 -14.58 -9.08
C ALA A 27 33.57 -13.78 -8.73
N GLU A 28 33.46 -12.56 -9.24
CA GLU A 28 32.25 -11.76 -9.09
C GLU A 28 31.10 -12.48 -9.81
N LEU A 29 30.02 -12.80 -9.09
CA LEU A 29 28.82 -13.40 -9.68
C LEU A 29 28.13 -12.35 -10.56
N ASN A 30 27.71 -12.73 -11.77
CA ASN A 30 27.06 -11.79 -12.67
C ASN A 30 25.57 -11.70 -12.37
N ALA A 31 25.08 -10.46 -12.32
CA ALA A 31 23.66 -10.17 -12.28
C ALA A 31 23.02 -10.44 -13.65
N LEU A 32 22.06 -11.35 -13.68
CA LEU A 32 21.21 -11.67 -14.82
C LEU A 32 19.95 -10.80 -14.81
N PRO A 33 19.33 -10.53 -15.98
CA PRO A 33 18.08 -9.79 -16.06
C PRO A 33 16.94 -10.48 -15.30
N CYS A 34 16.10 -9.69 -14.63
CA CYS A 34 14.89 -10.20 -13.98
C CYS A 34 13.63 -10.04 -14.85
N VAL A 35 13.64 -9.07 -15.75
CA VAL A 35 12.55 -8.73 -16.68
C VAL A 35 13.14 -8.42 -18.05
N SER A 36 12.40 -8.69 -19.12
CA SER A 36 12.88 -8.61 -20.51
C SER A 36 13.27 -7.20 -20.98
N GLY A 37 12.80 -6.14 -20.28
CA GLY A 37 13.14 -4.74 -20.55
C GLY A 37 14.16 -4.12 -19.58
N GLY A 38 14.66 -4.90 -18.61
CA GLY A 38 15.47 -4.37 -17.51
C GLY A 38 14.70 -3.47 -16.54
N PRO A 39 15.41 -2.85 -15.58
CA PRO A 39 14.81 -1.93 -14.60
C PRO A 39 14.23 -0.67 -15.24
N THR A 40 13.17 -0.15 -14.63
CA THR A 40 12.46 1.06 -15.06
C THR A 40 12.68 2.22 -14.09
N SER A 41 12.20 3.42 -14.45
CA SER A 41 12.16 4.56 -13.53
C SER A 41 11.22 4.32 -12.34
N ALA A 42 10.14 3.54 -12.53
CA ALA A 42 9.25 3.13 -11.45
C ALA A 42 10.01 2.25 -10.44
N ASP A 43 10.80 1.28 -10.91
CA ASP A 43 11.65 0.46 -10.04
C ASP A 43 12.67 1.31 -9.25
N SER A 44 13.10 2.45 -9.80
CA SER A 44 14.00 3.39 -9.11
C SER A 44 13.27 4.21 -8.04
N ALA A 45 12.03 4.60 -8.30
CA ALA A 45 11.18 5.30 -7.34
C ALA A 45 10.80 4.38 -6.17
N ASP A 46 10.39 3.16 -6.48
CA ASP A 46 10.08 2.11 -5.50
C ASP A 46 11.29 1.81 -4.61
N ALA A 47 12.49 1.70 -5.21
CA ALA A 47 13.72 1.54 -4.44
C ALA A 47 13.95 2.70 -3.46
N SER A 48 13.67 3.93 -3.89
CA SER A 48 13.85 5.14 -3.07
C SER A 48 12.84 5.20 -1.92
N ALA A 49 11.61 4.75 -2.13
CA ALA A 49 10.57 4.66 -1.09
C ALA A 49 10.85 3.53 -0.08
N LEU A 50 11.37 2.40 -0.54
CA LEU A 50 11.64 1.23 0.31
C LEU A 50 12.88 1.41 1.19
N ASN A 51 13.97 1.97 0.66
CA ASN A 51 15.25 2.04 1.38
C ASN A 51 15.19 2.65 2.80
N PRO A 52 14.42 3.71 3.07
CA PRO A 52 14.28 4.29 4.40
C PRO A 52 13.54 3.40 5.41
N VAL A 53 12.66 2.50 4.96
CA VAL A 53 11.77 1.72 5.85
C VAL A 53 12.27 0.29 6.11
N LEU A 54 13.25 -0.18 5.35
CA LEU A 54 13.83 -1.52 5.50
C LEU A 54 14.89 -1.56 6.60
N ALA A 55 14.90 -2.64 7.38
CA ALA A 55 15.65 -2.71 8.63
C ALA A 55 16.80 -3.71 8.63
N ASN A 56 16.73 -4.78 7.83
CA ASN A 56 17.66 -5.90 7.90
C ASN A 56 18.59 -5.92 6.67
N LYS A 57 18.74 -7.08 6.01
CA LYS A 57 19.65 -7.25 4.88
C LYS A 57 19.35 -6.27 3.74
N MET A 58 18.10 -5.84 3.61
CA MET A 58 17.67 -4.92 2.55
C MET A 58 17.73 -3.43 2.93
N ARG A 59 18.17 -3.07 4.14
CA ARG A 59 18.31 -1.66 4.56
C ARG A 59 19.26 -0.91 3.61
N GLY A 60 18.72 0.08 2.89
CA GLY A 60 19.49 0.85 1.92
C GLY A 60 20.02 0.05 0.71
N HIS A 61 19.55 -1.20 0.53
CA HIS A 61 20.05 -2.12 -0.49
C HIS A 61 19.16 -2.20 -1.73
N MET A 62 17.98 -1.59 -1.71
CA MET A 62 17.11 -1.56 -2.87
C MET A 62 17.72 -0.65 -3.94
N THR A 63 17.98 -1.21 -5.11
CA THR A 63 18.29 -0.48 -6.34
C THR A 63 17.16 -0.68 -7.34
N ALA A 64 17.16 0.03 -8.46
CA ALA A 64 16.23 -0.25 -9.55
C ALA A 64 16.31 -1.72 -10.00
N TYR A 65 17.52 -2.30 -10.01
CA TYR A 65 17.72 -3.71 -10.35
C TYR A 65 17.05 -4.66 -9.34
N ASN A 66 17.41 -4.58 -8.06
CA ASN A 66 16.83 -5.45 -7.02
C ASN A 66 15.31 -5.29 -6.94
N THR A 67 14.79 -4.08 -7.18
CA THR A 67 13.36 -3.80 -7.19
C THR A 67 12.67 -4.42 -8.40
N SER A 68 13.28 -4.38 -9.59
CA SER A 68 12.76 -5.08 -10.77
C SER A 68 12.69 -6.60 -10.56
N CYS A 69 13.63 -7.16 -9.79
CA CYS A 69 13.66 -8.57 -9.42
C CYS A 69 12.56 -8.93 -8.41
N ALA A 70 12.41 -8.13 -7.36
CA ALA A 70 11.32 -8.29 -6.41
C ALA A 70 9.95 -8.16 -7.09
N ARG A 71 9.80 -7.17 -7.98
CA ARG A 71 8.60 -6.97 -8.80
C ARG A 71 8.30 -8.18 -9.68
N ALA A 72 9.30 -8.78 -10.32
CA ALA A 72 9.10 -9.98 -11.14
C ALA A 72 8.52 -11.16 -10.32
N VAL A 73 8.98 -11.33 -9.07
CA VAL A 73 8.43 -12.32 -8.13
C VAL A 73 6.97 -11.99 -7.81
N VAL A 74 6.69 -10.76 -7.40
CA VAL A 74 5.36 -10.30 -7.01
C VAL A 74 4.35 -10.41 -8.17
N GLU A 75 4.74 -9.99 -9.38
CA GLU A 75 3.95 -10.14 -10.59
C GLU A 75 3.63 -11.61 -10.87
N ARG A 76 4.61 -12.52 -10.71
CA ARG A 76 4.36 -13.95 -10.94
C ARG A 76 3.38 -14.54 -9.92
N VAL A 77 3.53 -14.17 -8.65
CA VAL A 77 2.61 -14.61 -7.57
C VAL A 77 1.17 -14.20 -7.88
N LYS A 78 0.97 -12.95 -8.35
CA LYS A 78 -0.35 -12.47 -8.80
C LYS A 78 -0.88 -13.26 -9.99
N VAL A 79 -0.06 -13.47 -11.03
CA VAL A 79 -0.45 -14.26 -12.22
C VAL A 79 -0.87 -15.69 -11.84
N ARG A 80 -0.26 -16.25 -10.79
CA ARG A 80 -0.58 -17.57 -10.25
C ARG A 80 -1.81 -17.59 -9.34
N GLY A 81 -2.47 -16.45 -9.10
CA GLY A 81 -3.69 -16.34 -8.30
C GLY A 81 -3.48 -16.42 -6.78
N PHE A 82 -2.24 -16.24 -6.32
CA PHE A 82 -1.93 -16.18 -4.88
C PHE A 82 -2.11 -14.77 -4.34
N ASN A 83 -2.13 -14.63 -3.01
CA ASN A 83 -2.30 -13.34 -2.32
C ASN A 83 -0.96 -12.69 -1.94
N GLN A 84 -1.04 -11.48 -1.37
CA GLN A 84 0.10 -10.67 -0.97
C GLN A 84 1.04 -11.39 0.00
N ARG A 85 0.48 -12.19 0.89
CA ARG A 85 1.25 -12.98 1.85
C ARG A 85 2.15 -14.01 1.16
N ALA A 86 1.69 -14.65 0.08
CA ALA A 86 2.53 -15.56 -0.69
C ALA A 86 3.71 -14.82 -1.34
N ALA A 87 3.53 -13.57 -1.78
CA ALA A 87 4.62 -12.75 -2.27
C ALA A 87 5.63 -12.42 -1.17
N ALA A 88 5.18 -12.09 0.04
CA ALA A 88 6.09 -11.88 1.17
C ALA A 88 6.91 -13.15 1.50
N ILE A 89 6.31 -14.34 1.41
CA ILE A 89 7.01 -15.63 1.61
C ILE A 89 8.08 -15.88 0.53
N ALA A 90 7.72 -15.65 -0.74
CA ALA A 90 8.65 -15.75 -1.85
C ALA A 90 9.79 -14.72 -1.73
N LEU A 91 9.48 -13.48 -1.37
CA LEU A 91 10.47 -12.42 -1.19
C LEU A 91 11.38 -12.65 0.02
N ALA A 92 10.87 -13.17 1.14
CA ALA A 92 11.71 -13.53 2.28
C ALA A 92 12.78 -14.56 1.86
N THR A 93 12.39 -15.48 0.99
CA THR A 93 13.32 -16.43 0.37
C THR A 93 14.36 -15.72 -0.49
N THR A 94 13.95 -14.93 -1.48
CA THR A 94 14.90 -14.30 -2.40
C THR A 94 15.81 -13.27 -1.72
N ILE A 95 15.36 -12.63 -0.63
CA ILE A 95 16.21 -11.77 0.20
C ILE A 95 17.33 -12.58 0.85
N VAL A 96 16.99 -13.70 1.53
CA VAL A 96 18.00 -14.55 2.19
C VAL A 96 19.01 -15.09 1.19
N GLU A 97 18.51 -15.64 0.09
CA GLU A 97 19.33 -16.37 -0.89
C GLU A 97 20.23 -15.44 -1.72
N SER A 98 19.68 -14.33 -2.20
CA SER A 98 20.36 -13.52 -3.21
C SER A 98 20.27 -12.01 -3.00
N SER A 99 19.64 -11.55 -1.91
CA SER A 99 19.35 -10.13 -1.70
C SER A 99 18.49 -9.55 -2.85
N ASN A 100 17.56 -10.34 -3.37
CA ASN A 100 16.76 -10.02 -4.56
C ASN A 100 17.59 -9.79 -5.83
N ALA A 101 18.67 -10.55 -6.03
CA ALA A 101 19.47 -10.50 -7.25
C ALA A 101 19.37 -11.83 -8.02
N ASN A 102 19.13 -11.77 -9.33
CA ASN A 102 19.12 -12.97 -10.15
C ASN A 102 20.55 -13.27 -10.59
N LEU A 103 21.23 -14.24 -9.97
CA LEU A 103 22.66 -14.47 -10.17
C LEU A 103 22.92 -15.66 -11.09
N ASP A 104 24.00 -15.62 -11.87
CA ASP A 104 24.45 -16.74 -12.72
C ASP A 104 25.23 -17.82 -11.97
N GLY A 105 25.45 -17.65 -10.67
CA GLY A 105 26.15 -18.57 -9.80
C GLY A 105 25.85 -18.34 -8.33
N GLY A 106 26.52 -19.12 -7.48
CA GLY A 106 26.24 -19.24 -6.06
C GLY A 106 27.12 -20.29 -5.39
N ASP A 107 26.69 -20.80 -4.24
CA ASP A 107 27.32 -21.97 -3.63
C ASP A 107 27.06 -23.23 -4.48
N LEU A 108 28.10 -24.03 -4.72
CA LEU A 108 28.05 -25.21 -5.60
C LEU A 108 27.48 -24.91 -6.99
N ASP A 109 26.29 -25.44 -7.29
CA ASP A 109 25.59 -25.30 -8.58
C ASP A 109 24.35 -24.40 -8.47
N SER A 110 24.18 -23.69 -7.35
CA SER A 110 23.05 -22.78 -7.10
C SER A 110 23.08 -21.57 -8.01
N VAL A 111 21.92 -21.20 -8.54
CA VAL A 111 21.76 -20.02 -9.41
C VAL A 111 20.39 -19.36 -9.20
N GLY A 112 20.27 -18.14 -9.71
CA GLY A 112 19.04 -17.38 -9.79
C GLY A 112 18.59 -16.74 -8.47
N LEU A 113 17.38 -16.16 -8.48
CA LEU A 113 16.83 -15.43 -7.33
C LEU A 113 16.73 -16.26 -6.05
N TYR A 114 16.38 -17.53 -6.20
CA TYR A 114 16.17 -18.46 -5.08
C TYR A 114 17.43 -19.29 -4.79
N GLN A 115 18.54 -19.06 -5.49
CA GLN A 115 19.77 -19.87 -5.36
C GLN A 115 19.50 -21.38 -5.36
N GLN A 116 18.56 -21.81 -6.21
CA GLN A 116 18.14 -23.21 -6.28
C GLN A 116 19.22 -24.03 -6.96
N ARG A 117 19.45 -25.27 -6.48
CA ARG A 117 20.38 -26.25 -7.07
C ARG A 117 19.83 -26.96 -8.30
N GLU A 118 20.66 -27.70 -9.03
CA GLU A 118 20.26 -28.44 -10.26
C GLU A 118 19.04 -29.34 -10.08
N SER A 119 18.80 -29.87 -8.87
CA SER A 119 17.61 -30.68 -8.56
C SER A 119 16.28 -29.94 -8.76
N TRP A 120 16.29 -28.61 -8.82
CA TRP A 120 15.13 -27.77 -9.12
C TRP A 120 14.91 -27.55 -10.62
N GLY A 121 15.85 -27.96 -11.48
CA GLY A 121 15.72 -27.93 -12.94
C GLY A 121 16.96 -27.38 -13.65
N SER A 122 16.81 -27.16 -14.96
CA SER A 122 17.89 -26.64 -15.79
C SER A 122 18.33 -25.23 -15.37
N PHE A 123 19.55 -24.85 -15.75
CA PHE A 123 20.07 -23.51 -15.51
C PHE A 123 19.09 -22.43 -15.98
N ALA A 124 18.59 -22.55 -17.23
CA ALA A 124 17.67 -21.57 -17.82
C ALA A 124 16.35 -21.43 -17.05
N GLU A 125 15.84 -22.50 -16.46
CA GLU A 125 14.63 -22.45 -15.63
C GLU A 125 14.91 -21.80 -14.27
N ARG A 126 16.05 -22.11 -13.64
CA ARG A 126 16.42 -21.59 -12.32
C ARG A 126 16.82 -20.12 -12.36
N THR A 127 17.40 -19.65 -13.47
CA THR A 127 17.72 -18.23 -13.70
C THR A 127 16.58 -17.44 -14.35
N ASN A 128 15.42 -18.06 -14.62
CA ASN A 128 14.23 -17.35 -15.09
C ASN A 128 13.32 -17.05 -13.89
N PRO A 129 13.16 -15.78 -13.45
CA PRO A 129 12.39 -15.44 -12.26
C PRO A 129 10.95 -15.96 -12.25
N GLN A 130 10.30 -16.00 -13.42
CA GLN A 130 8.91 -16.45 -13.53
C GLN A 130 8.82 -17.95 -13.28
N ILE A 131 9.70 -18.74 -13.91
CA ILE A 131 9.74 -20.20 -13.76
C ILE A 131 10.24 -20.61 -12.37
N ALA A 132 11.28 -19.96 -11.85
CA ALA A 132 11.79 -20.24 -10.52
C ALA A 132 10.75 -19.94 -9.43
N THR A 133 10.00 -18.83 -9.57
CA THR A 133 8.90 -18.49 -8.66
C THR A 133 7.75 -19.50 -8.78
N ASP A 134 7.42 -20.00 -9.97
CA ASP A 134 6.44 -21.07 -10.12
C ASP A 134 6.83 -22.32 -9.33
N LYS A 135 8.08 -22.77 -9.48
CA LYS A 135 8.60 -23.95 -8.79
C LYS A 135 8.59 -23.76 -7.27
N PHE A 136 8.92 -22.55 -6.80
CA PHE A 136 8.81 -22.20 -5.40
C PHE A 136 7.37 -22.32 -4.89
N LEU A 137 6.39 -21.73 -5.59
CA LEU A 137 4.98 -21.76 -5.21
C LEU A 137 4.37 -23.17 -5.27
N ASP A 138 4.73 -23.96 -6.29
CA ASP A 138 4.33 -25.37 -6.41
C ASP A 138 4.85 -26.20 -5.24
N THR A 139 6.09 -25.94 -4.84
CA THR A 139 6.68 -26.59 -3.67
C THR A 139 5.99 -26.13 -2.39
N MET A 140 5.81 -24.82 -2.19
CA MET A 140 5.11 -24.26 -1.04
C MET A 140 3.73 -24.91 -0.85
N THR A 141 2.92 -24.99 -1.90
CA THR A 141 1.58 -25.61 -1.83
C THR A 141 1.59 -27.10 -1.57
N ARG A 142 2.66 -27.82 -1.94
CA ARG A 142 2.83 -29.24 -1.62
C ARG A 142 3.09 -29.48 -0.13
N PHE A 143 3.91 -28.63 0.50
CA PHE A 143 4.19 -28.73 1.95
C PHE A 143 3.07 -28.15 2.80
N TYR A 144 2.40 -27.13 2.28
CA TYR A 144 1.33 -26.41 2.94
C TYR A 144 0.02 -26.53 2.14
N PRO A 145 -0.58 -27.74 2.08
CA PRO A 145 -1.79 -27.98 1.33
C PRO A 145 -2.97 -27.18 1.90
N ASN A 146 -4.00 -26.96 1.08
CA ASN A 146 -5.22 -26.24 1.45
C ASN A 146 -4.97 -24.81 1.96
N GLY A 147 -3.86 -24.18 1.55
CA GLY A 147 -3.55 -22.80 1.91
C GLY A 147 -3.02 -22.62 3.33
N SER A 148 -2.56 -23.68 4.00
CA SER A 148 -2.08 -23.61 5.39
C SER A 148 -0.85 -22.71 5.59
N TRP A 149 -0.15 -22.35 4.50
CA TRP A 149 0.91 -21.34 4.50
C TRP A 149 0.40 -19.94 4.86
N ASN A 150 -0.91 -19.68 4.75
CA ASN A 150 -1.49 -18.38 5.10
C ASN A 150 -1.39 -18.05 6.58
N THR A 151 -1.36 -19.05 7.46
CA THR A 151 -1.35 -18.85 8.92
C THR A 151 -0.02 -19.20 9.57
N ALA A 152 0.85 -19.94 8.88
CA ALA A 152 2.20 -20.25 9.32
C ALA A 152 3.13 -19.02 9.26
N ALA A 153 4.19 -19.01 10.07
CA ALA A 153 5.17 -17.92 10.06
C ALA A 153 5.93 -17.89 8.71
N ILE A 154 6.12 -16.68 8.16
CA ILE A 154 6.71 -16.47 6.82
C ILE A 154 8.07 -17.17 6.70
N GLY A 155 8.94 -16.96 7.70
CA GLY A 155 10.28 -17.54 7.71
C GLY A 155 10.29 -19.06 7.74
N ASP A 156 9.35 -19.66 8.47
CA ASP A 156 9.24 -21.12 8.57
C ASP A 156 8.77 -21.73 7.24
N VAL A 157 7.76 -21.12 6.59
CA VAL A 157 7.29 -21.56 5.27
C VAL A 157 8.42 -21.45 4.24
N ALA A 158 9.13 -20.32 4.21
CA ALA A 158 10.24 -20.08 3.29
C ALA A 158 11.38 -21.11 3.50
N ALA A 159 11.78 -21.34 4.76
CA ALA A 159 12.81 -22.31 5.10
C ALA A 159 12.38 -23.76 4.80
N ASP A 160 11.11 -24.12 4.97
CA ASP A 160 10.59 -25.46 4.63
C ASP A 160 10.64 -25.75 3.13
N VAL A 161 10.36 -24.73 2.32
CA VAL A 161 10.42 -24.85 0.85
C VAL A 161 11.87 -24.99 0.40
N GLN A 162 12.77 -24.16 0.91
CA GLN A 162 14.18 -24.13 0.47
C GLN A 162 15.04 -25.24 1.07
N ARG A 163 14.66 -25.74 2.26
CA ARG A 163 15.41 -26.76 3.01
C ARG A 163 16.90 -26.41 3.16
N PRO A 164 17.24 -25.24 3.72
CA PRO A 164 18.61 -24.91 4.05
C PRO A 164 19.12 -25.86 5.15
N ARG A 165 20.42 -25.77 5.47
CA ARG A 165 20.94 -26.42 6.68
C ARG A 165 20.17 -25.92 7.91
N GLU A 166 19.96 -26.79 8.90
CA GLU A 166 19.14 -26.50 10.09
C GLU A 166 19.60 -25.24 10.83
N ASP A 167 20.91 -25.03 10.94
CA ASP A 167 21.53 -23.86 11.56
C ASP A 167 21.30 -22.54 10.81
N LEU A 168 20.75 -22.58 9.59
CA LEU A 168 20.48 -21.42 8.75
C LEU A 168 18.99 -21.11 8.60
N ARG A 169 18.09 -21.98 9.05
CA ARG A 169 16.63 -21.79 8.90
C ARG A 169 16.11 -20.48 9.50
N PHE A 170 16.69 -20.03 10.62
CA PHE A 170 16.24 -18.80 11.29
C PHE A 170 16.42 -17.54 10.44
N LYS A 171 17.33 -17.54 9.44
CA LYS A 171 17.62 -16.36 8.61
C LYS A 171 16.40 -15.88 7.82
N TYR A 172 15.52 -16.79 7.40
CA TYR A 172 14.28 -16.44 6.69
C TYR A 172 13.28 -15.72 7.60
N GLY A 173 13.26 -16.05 8.90
CA GLY A 173 12.46 -15.34 9.90
C GLY A 173 12.96 -13.91 10.13
N VAL A 174 14.28 -13.69 10.08
CA VAL A 174 14.88 -12.34 10.21
C VAL A 174 14.43 -11.43 9.07
N GLU A 175 14.43 -11.92 7.84
CA GLU A 175 14.10 -11.12 6.65
C GLU A 175 12.59 -11.00 6.39
N ALA A 176 11.74 -11.73 7.13
CA ALA A 176 10.30 -11.76 6.91
C ALA A 176 9.65 -10.37 6.95
N ASN A 177 10.06 -9.50 7.88
CA ASN A 177 9.48 -8.15 8.00
C ASN A 177 9.83 -7.25 6.81
N ASP A 178 11.07 -7.29 6.34
CA ASP A 178 11.49 -6.55 5.15
C ASP A 178 10.79 -7.10 3.90
N ALA A 179 10.61 -8.42 3.83
CA ALA A 179 9.87 -9.06 2.75
C ALA A 179 8.38 -8.64 2.71
N VAL A 180 7.72 -8.52 3.87
CA VAL A 180 6.35 -8.01 3.95
C VAL A 180 6.28 -6.57 3.48
N LYS A 181 7.22 -5.71 3.88
CA LYS A 181 7.25 -4.31 3.42
C LYS A 181 7.42 -4.21 1.90
N ILE A 182 8.37 -4.98 1.34
CA ILE A 182 8.59 -5.02 -0.11
C ILE A 182 7.37 -5.60 -0.84
N ALA A 183 6.78 -6.69 -0.31
CA ALA A 183 5.56 -7.25 -0.87
C ALA A 183 4.44 -6.24 -0.84
N ASN A 184 4.21 -5.56 0.28
CA ASN A 184 3.15 -4.57 0.45
C ASN A 184 3.31 -3.40 -0.52
N HIS A 185 4.53 -2.90 -0.66
CA HIS A 185 4.86 -1.83 -1.61
C HIS A 185 4.63 -2.23 -3.07
N LEU A 186 4.97 -3.47 -3.45
CA LEU A 186 4.92 -3.93 -4.85
C LEU A 186 3.63 -4.71 -5.22
N TRP A 187 2.79 -5.03 -4.24
CA TRP A 187 1.55 -5.81 -4.43
C TRP A 187 0.44 -5.05 -5.18
N PRO A 188 0.32 -3.73 -5.05
CA PRO A 188 -0.47 -2.97 -6.00
C PRO A 188 0.20 -3.03 -7.41
N THR A 189 -0.54 -3.18 -8.52
CA THR A 189 0.00 -3.32 -9.90
C THR A 189 -0.15 -2.04 -10.74
N GLY A 190 0.94 -1.34 -11.06
CA GLY A 190 0.96 -0.25 -12.06
C GLY A 190 1.54 1.05 -11.51
N VAL A 191 1.97 1.95 -12.40
CA VAL A 191 2.67 3.23 -12.10
C VAL A 191 1.87 4.21 -11.21
N ASN A 192 0.63 3.85 -10.86
CA ASN A 192 -0.37 4.68 -10.17
C ASN A 192 -1.05 3.98 -8.98
N ARG A 193 -0.64 2.78 -8.57
CA ARG A 193 -1.29 2.12 -7.42
C ARG A 193 -0.68 2.49 -6.08
N GLY A 194 -1.48 2.39 -5.02
CA GLY A 194 -1.20 2.94 -3.69
C GLY A 194 -1.46 4.45 -3.63
N LYS A 195 -1.70 5.11 -4.76
CA LYS A 195 -1.99 6.53 -4.83
C LYS A 195 -3.49 6.74 -4.73
N ALA A 196 -3.88 7.62 -3.84
CA ALA A 196 -5.24 8.06 -3.73
C ALA A 196 -5.66 8.83 -5.00
N ASP A 197 -6.80 8.42 -5.53
CA ASP A 197 -7.50 9.05 -6.63
C ASP A 197 -8.48 10.09 -6.09
N LEU A 198 -8.82 11.09 -6.90
CA LEU A 198 -9.84 12.07 -6.54
C LEU A 198 -11.21 11.52 -6.90
N MET A 199 -12.11 11.53 -5.93
CA MET A 199 -13.50 11.13 -6.08
C MET A 199 -14.42 12.31 -5.78
N ARG A 200 -15.28 12.68 -6.72
CA ARG A 200 -16.29 13.74 -6.55
C ARG A 200 -17.69 13.17 -6.61
N ALA A 201 -18.48 13.49 -5.60
CA ALA A 201 -19.92 13.26 -5.64
C ALA A 201 -20.64 14.48 -6.24
N ASN A 202 -21.44 14.25 -7.28
CA ASN A 202 -22.16 15.28 -8.01
C ASN A 202 -23.48 15.64 -7.29
N ALA A 203 -24.04 16.81 -7.59
CA ALA A 203 -25.27 17.28 -6.94
C ALA A 203 -26.48 16.35 -7.18
N ASP A 204 -26.45 15.57 -8.26
CA ASP A 204 -27.46 14.57 -8.61
C ASP A 204 -27.19 13.17 -8.01
N GLY A 205 -26.14 13.02 -7.20
CA GLY A 205 -25.73 11.75 -6.59
C GLY A 205 -24.87 10.86 -7.50
N SER A 206 -24.63 11.25 -8.75
CA SER A 206 -23.65 10.57 -9.60
C SER A 206 -22.23 10.81 -9.09
N LEU A 207 -21.32 9.94 -9.48
CA LEU A 207 -19.94 9.87 -9.00
C LEU A 207 -18.99 10.11 -10.19
N THR A 208 -18.00 10.99 -10.03
CA THR A 208 -16.93 11.24 -10.99
C THR A 208 -15.58 11.02 -10.32
N ALA A 209 -14.67 10.30 -10.98
CA ALA A 209 -13.33 10.00 -10.46
C ALA A 209 -12.23 10.50 -11.41
N TRP A 210 -11.07 10.82 -10.84
CA TRP A 210 -9.86 11.16 -11.58
C TRP A 210 -8.71 10.32 -11.03
N GLN A 211 -8.09 9.54 -11.90
CA GLN A 211 -6.92 8.76 -11.52
C GLN A 211 -5.72 9.67 -11.26
N ASN A 212 -4.98 9.43 -10.19
CA ASN A 212 -3.74 10.12 -9.87
C ASN A 212 -2.57 9.57 -10.71
N ASN A 213 -2.12 10.32 -11.72
CA ASN A 213 -0.93 10.00 -12.51
C ASN A 213 0.33 10.67 -11.94
N GLY A 214 0.48 10.72 -10.62
CA GLY A 214 1.63 11.32 -9.93
C GLY A 214 1.57 12.84 -9.82
N VAL A 215 0.45 13.39 -9.35
CA VAL A 215 0.22 14.85 -9.23
C VAL A 215 1.28 15.58 -8.39
N LEU A 216 1.87 14.91 -7.40
CA LEU A 216 2.96 15.45 -6.56
C LEU A 216 4.36 15.25 -7.15
N ALA A 217 4.49 14.49 -8.24
CA ALA A 217 5.75 14.24 -8.94
C ALA A 217 5.81 14.99 -10.30
N GLY A 218 5.02 16.06 -10.46
CA GLY A 218 4.91 16.82 -11.72
C GLY A 218 4.01 16.18 -12.77
N GLY A 219 3.29 15.10 -12.41
CA GLY A 219 2.23 14.50 -13.21
C GLY A 219 0.90 15.25 -13.08
N SER A 220 -0.19 14.60 -13.49
CA SER A 220 -1.53 15.20 -13.48
C SER A 220 -2.61 14.23 -13.02
N TRP A 221 -3.79 14.75 -12.76
CA TRP A 221 -5.00 13.93 -12.78
C TRP A 221 -5.25 13.42 -14.20
N ALA A 222 -5.73 12.20 -14.34
CA ALA A 222 -6.26 11.69 -15.60
C ALA A 222 -7.51 12.46 -16.02
N ALA A 223 -8.00 12.23 -17.23
CA ALA A 223 -9.31 12.75 -17.61
C ALA A 223 -10.41 12.16 -16.69
N PRO A 224 -11.44 12.94 -16.31
CA PRO A 224 -12.52 12.45 -15.45
C PRO A 224 -13.23 11.26 -16.07
N ALA A 225 -13.58 10.29 -15.24
CA ALA A 225 -14.43 9.16 -15.60
C ALA A 225 -15.69 9.14 -14.74
N THR A 226 -16.79 8.65 -15.29
CA THR A 226 -17.99 8.33 -14.50
C THR A 226 -17.71 7.11 -13.63
N ALA A 227 -17.87 7.26 -12.33
CA ALA A 227 -17.61 6.24 -11.32
C ALA A 227 -18.89 5.77 -10.61
N GLY A 228 -20.02 5.77 -11.33
CA GLY A 228 -21.30 5.20 -10.86
C GLY A 228 -22.23 6.22 -10.18
N ASN A 229 -23.13 5.70 -9.33
CA ASN A 229 -24.08 6.49 -8.55
C ASN A 229 -24.40 5.72 -7.25
N ALA A 230 -24.22 6.38 -6.11
CA ALA A 230 -24.42 5.77 -4.80
C ALA A 230 -25.88 5.78 -4.32
N GLY A 231 -26.82 6.27 -5.13
CA GLY A 231 -28.24 6.36 -4.82
C GLY A 231 -28.58 7.34 -3.69
N THR A 232 -27.77 8.37 -3.48
CA THR A 232 -28.03 9.43 -2.52
C THR A 232 -27.43 10.75 -2.98
N VAL A 233 -28.08 11.86 -2.61
CA VAL A 233 -27.58 13.23 -2.80
C VAL A 233 -26.97 13.80 -1.51
N GLU A 234 -27.03 13.06 -0.39
CA GLU A 234 -26.40 13.42 0.88
C GLU A 234 -24.97 12.89 0.89
N HIS A 235 -24.02 13.65 0.34
CA HIS A 235 -22.64 13.22 0.12
C HIS A 235 -21.91 12.82 1.40
N ALA A 236 -22.25 13.44 2.53
CA ALA A 236 -21.73 13.09 3.86
C ALA A 236 -22.03 11.63 4.28
N ARG A 237 -22.93 10.93 3.59
CA ARG A 237 -23.22 9.51 3.82
C ARG A 237 -22.25 8.56 3.15
N LEU A 238 -21.48 9.05 2.18
CA LEU A 238 -20.51 8.24 1.45
C LEU A 238 -19.22 8.11 2.27
N LYS A 239 -18.68 6.90 2.30
CA LYS A 239 -17.40 6.55 2.91
C LYS A 239 -16.65 5.66 1.93
N TYR A 240 -15.33 5.71 2.01
CA TYR A 240 -14.42 4.94 1.19
C TYR A 240 -13.43 4.22 2.09
N GLY A 241 -13.12 2.97 1.77
CA GLY A 241 -12.13 2.17 2.49
C GLY A 241 -12.08 0.76 1.90
N ASP A 242 -10.89 0.16 1.87
CA ASP A 242 -10.72 -1.22 1.38
C ASP A 242 -11.33 -2.20 2.40
N LEU A 243 -12.44 -2.87 2.07
CA LEU A 243 -13.12 -3.77 3.02
C LEU A 243 -12.64 -5.23 2.88
N ASN A 244 -11.86 -5.56 1.85
CA ASN A 244 -11.53 -6.94 1.48
C ASN A 244 -10.01 -7.20 1.34
N ALA A 245 -9.17 -6.19 1.56
CA ALA A 245 -7.72 -6.19 1.42
C ALA A 245 -7.23 -6.48 -0.02
N ASP A 246 -7.95 -6.02 -1.05
CA ASP A 246 -7.53 -6.14 -2.45
C ASP A 246 -6.70 -4.95 -2.96
N GLY A 247 -6.51 -3.93 -2.10
CA GLY A 247 -5.76 -2.71 -2.36
C GLY A 247 -6.61 -1.58 -2.95
N LYS A 248 -7.91 -1.78 -3.14
CA LYS A 248 -8.82 -0.79 -3.69
C LYS A 248 -9.87 -0.39 -2.67
N ALA A 249 -10.12 0.89 -2.55
CA ALA A 249 -11.17 1.38 -1.69
C ALA A 249 -12.55 0.99 -2.25
N ASP A 250 -13.35 0.36 -1.38
CA ASP A 250 -14.76 0.09 -1.62
C ASP A 250 -15.61 1.30 -1.24
N LEU A 251 -16.81 1.38 -1.82
CA LEU A 251 -17.77 2.44 -1.52
C LEU A 251 -18.77 1.96 -0.47
N VAL A 252 -18.99 2.74 0.58
CA VAL A 252 -20.02 2.50 1.59
C VAL A 252 -20.95 3.71 1.69
N ARG A 253 -22.26 3.45 1.68
CA ARG A 253 -23.31 4.42 2.01
C ARG A 253 -23.90 4.08 3.37
N VAL A 254 -23.82 5.04 4.30
CA VAL A 254 -24.51 4.95 5.60
C VAL A 254 -25.95 5.47 5.44
N ASN A 255 -26.92 4.58 5.51
CA ASN A 255 -28.34 4.90 5.38
C ASN A 255 -28.87 5.64 6.62
N ALA A 256 -30.06 6.23 6.53
CA ALA A 256 -30.64 7.04 7.61
C ALA A 256 -30.87 6.24 8.91
N ASP A 257 -31.13 4.94 8.80
CA ASP A 257 -31.31 4.01 9.92
C ASP A 257 -29.97 3.48 10.49
N GLY A 258 -28.84 3.91 9.94
CA GLY A 258 -27.50 3.44 10.32
C GLY A 258 -27.06 2.15 9.62
N SER A 259 -27.94 1.48 8.87
CA SER A 259 -27.52 0.34 8.02
C SER A 259 -26.52 0.82 6.97
N MET A 260 -25.56 -0.03 6.62
CA MET A 260 -24.53 0.28 5.64
C MET A 260 -24.76 -0.54 4.38
N THR A 261 -24.88 0.15 3.24
CA THR A 261 -24.86 -0.49 1.91
C THR A 261 -23.47 -0.32 1.33
N ALA A 262 -22.81 -1.41 0.93
CA ALA A 262 -21.46 -1.38 0.36
C ALA A 262 -21.42 -1.91 -1.08
N TRP A 263 -20.48 -1.40 -1.86
CA TRP A 263 -20.18 -1.85 -3.21
C TRP A 263 -18.69 -2.13 -3.32
N GLN A 264 -18.34 -3.38 -3.64
CA GLN A 264 -16.95 -3.75 -3.89
C GLN A 264 -16.43 -3.07 -5.16
N ASN A 265 -15.21 -2.54 -5.11
CA ASN A 265 -14.54 -1.94 -6.26
C ASN A 265 -13.94 -3.01 -7.19
N ASN A 266 -14.59 -3.26 -8.32
CA ASN A 266 -14.04 -4.11 -9.37
C ASN A 266 -13.18 -3.32 -10.37
N ALA A 267 -13.67 -2.15 -10.78
CA ALA A 267 -12.95 -1.18 -11.61
C ALA A 267 -13.68 0.18 -11.58
N ALA A 268 -13.70 0.86 -10.43
CA ALA A 268 -14.45 2.10 -10.22
C ALA A 268 -14.07 3.22 -11.20
N LEU A 269 -12.79 3.33 -11.58
CA LEU A 269 -12.31 4.26 -12.61
C LEU A 269 -12.88 3.96 -14.01
N GLY A 270 -13.34 2.72 -14.25
CA GLY A 270 -14.09 2.32 -15.44
C GLY A 270 -15.61 2.28 -15.22
N GLY A 271 -16.10 2.79 -14.10
CA GLY A 271 -17.52 2.81 -13.73
C GLY A 271 -18.08 1.48 -13.22
N SER A 272 -17.23 0.50 -12.90
CA SER A 272 -17.66 -0.84 -12.49
C SER A 272 -17.55 -1.08 -10.99
N TRP A 273 -18.69 -1.32 -10.37
CA TRP A 273 -18.85 -1.74 -8.99
C TRP A 273 -19.55 -3.11 -8.95
N ALA A 274 -19.28 -3.92 -7.92
CA ALA A 274 -20.08 -5.12 -7.66
C ALA A 274 -21.54 -4.77 -7.30
N ALA A 275 -22.42 -5.78 -7.29
CA ALA A 275 -23.77 -5.60 -6.78
C ALA A 275 -23.73 -5.18 -5.30
N PRO A 276 -24.61 -4.25 -4.85
CA PRO A 276 -24.60 -3.79 -3.47
C PRO A 276 -24.92 -4.91 -2.48
N VAL A 277 -24.24 -4.86 -1.33
CA VAL A 277 -24.47 -5.75 -0.20
C VAL A 277 -24.79 -4.95 1.06
N THR A 278 -25.41 -5.60 2.05
CA THR A 278 -25.55 -5.02 3.40
C THR A 278 -24.26 -5.31 4.17
N ALA A 279 -23.54 -4.26 4.55
CA ALA A 279 -22.24 -4.34 5.21
C ALA A 279 -22.32 -4.07 6.71
N GLY A 280 -23.44 -4.40 7.36
CA GLY A 280 -23.64 -4.17 8.80
C GLY A 280 -24.39 -2.87 9.13
N ASN A 281 -24.22 -2.38 10.35
CA ASN A 281 -24.92 -1.21 10.88
C ASN A 281 -24.02 -0.42 11.84
N ALA A 282 -23.87 0.89 11.61
CA ALA A 282 -22.99 1.76 12.38
C ALA A 282 -23.67 2.44 13.60
N GLY A 283 -24.92 2.08 13.89
CA GLY A 283 -25.77 2.81 14.83
C GLY A 283 -26.35 4.09 14.21
N GLY A 284 -27.63 4.36 14.47
CA GLY A 284 -28.49 5.20 13.62
C GLY A 284 -28.12 6.68 13.40
N GLY A 285 -28.73 7.25 12.36
CA GLY A 285 -29.01 8.68 12.14
C GLY A 285 -27.92 9.51 11.47
N ASP A 286 -26.80 9.70 12.17
CA ASP A 286 -25.80 10.70 11.80
C ASP A 286 -24.59 10.07 11.12
N SER A 287 -24.57 10.07 9.79
CA SER A 287 -23.45 9.55 9.00
C SER A 287 -22.13 10.31 9.20
N THR A 288 -22.16 11.52 9.76
CA THR A 288 -20.95 12.34 9.98
C THR A 288 -20.07 11.80 11.11
N ARG A 289 -20.60 10.89 11.95
CA ARG A 289 -19.87 10.22 13.04
C ARG A 289 -19.12 8.97 12.62
N VAL A 290 -19.35 8.47 11.40
CA VAL A 290 -18.83 7.19 10.91
C VAL A 290 -17.52 7.42 10.14
N ARG A 291 -16.51 6.60 10.41
CA ARG A 291 -15.24 6.54 9.66
C ARG A 291 -14.92 5.09 9.31
N LEU A 292 -14.14 4.92 8.25
CA LEU A 292 -13.54 3.65 7.85
C LEU A 292 -12.02 3.87 7.80
N ALA A 293 -11.26 3.04 8.50
CA ALA A 293 -9.80 3.09 8.51
C ALA A 293 -9.25 1.78 9.08
N ASP A 294 -8.10 1.29 8.60
CA ASP A 294 -7.45 0.09 9.14
C ASP A 294 -6.79 0.41 10.50
N LEU A 295 -7.30 -0.13 11.60
CA LEU A 295 -6.75 0.11 12.94
C LEU A 295 -5.77 -0.96 13.40
N ASN A 296 -5.66 -2.09 12.70
CA ASN A 296 -4.92 -3.27 13.17
C ASN A 296 -3.75 -3.68 12.25
N GLY A 297 -3.67 -3.13 11.04
CA GLY A 297 -2.64 -3.37 10.04
C GLY A 297 -2.87 -4.64 9.21
N ASP A 298 -4.12 -5.09 9.06
CA ASP A 298 -4.50 -6.25 8.24
C ASP A 298 -4.93 -5.89 6.80
N ASN A 299 -4.80 -4.61 6.44
CA ASN A 299 -5.19 -3.98 5.18
C ASN A 299 -6.70 -3.93 4.93
N LYS A 300 -7.53 -4.18 5.95
CA LYS A 300 -8.98 -3.97 5.86
C LYS A 300 -9.38 -2.78 6.71
N ALA A 301 -10.21 -1.93 6.14
CA ALA A 301 -10.80 -0.84 6.87
C ALA A 301 -11.76 -1.37 7.95
N ASP A 302 -11.51 -0.95 9.18
CA ASP A 302 -12.36 -1.16 10.34
C ASP A 302 -13.44 -0.08 10.42
N LEU A 303 -14.52 -0.38 11.14
CA LEU A 303 -15.60 0.58 11.38
C LEU A 303 -15.31 1.37 12.65
N ILE A 304 -15.30 2.69 12.55
CA ILE A 304 -15.16 3.60 13.70
C ILE A 304 -16.37 4.51 13.79
N VAL A 305 -16.86 4.66 15.01
CA VAL A 305 -17.96 5.53 15.37
C VAL A 305 -17.50 6.50 16.46
N ILE A 306 -17.60 7.80 16.18
CA ILE A 306 -17.25 8.86 17.12
C ILE A 306 -18.51 9.26 17.90
N ASN A 307 -18.53 9.04 19.20
CA ASN A 307 -19.68 9.34 20.05
C ASN A 307 -19.77 10.85 20.35
N GLY A 308 -20.91 11.28 20.89
CA GLY A 308 -21.17 12.69 21.21
C GLY A 308 -20.20 13.27 22.26
N ASP A 309 -19.60 12.43 23.08
CA ASP A 309 -18.62 12.77 24.12
C ASP A 309 -17.15 12.67 23.63
N GLY A 310 -16.95 12.38 22.34
CA GLY A 310 -15.62 12.20 21.75
C GLY A 310 -15.00 10.83 21.98
N SER A 311 -15.67 9.91 22.68
CA SER A 311 -15.23 8.51 22.76
C SER A 311 -15.36 7.82 21.40
N LEU A 312 -14.46 6.88 21.13
CA LEU A 312 -14.44 6.10 19.89
C LEU A 312 -14.92 4.69 20.18
N THR A 313 -15.96 4.24 19.46
CA THR A 313 -16.33 2.83 19.39
C THR A 313 -15.84 2.27 18.06
N ALA A 314 -15.11 1.15 18.09
CA ALA A 314 -14.60 0.51 16.88
C ALA A 314 -15.03 -0.95 16.77
N TRP A 315 -15.14 -1.44 15.54
CA TRP A 315 -15.38 -2.85 15.22
C TRP A 315 -14.36 -3.29 14.20
N GLN A 316 -13.61 -4.35 14.52
CA GLN A 316 -12.69 -4.97 13.58
C GLN A 316 -13.46 -5.60 12.41
N ASN A 317 -12.96 -5.42 11.19
CA ASN A 317 -13.50 -6.03 9.99
C ASN A 317 -13.13 -7.53 9.89
N ASN A 318 -14.11 -8.41 10.08
CA ASN A 318 -13.93 -9.85 9.88
C ASN A 318 -14.31 -10.29 8.46
N ASN A 319 -15.38 -9.71 7.92
CA ASN A 319 -15.84 -9.87 6.54
C ASN A 319 -16.97 -8.85 6.27
N ALA A 320 -16.63 -7.57 6.21
CA ALA A 320 -17.60 -6.47 6.12
C ALA A 320 -18.52 -6.57 4.89
N LEU A 321 -18.01 -7.01 3.73
CA LEU A 321 -18.83 -7.26 2.53
C LEU A 321 -19.82 -8.43 2.72
N GLY A 322 -19.53 -9.35 3.65
CA GLY A 322 -20.47 -10.36 4.13
C GLY A 322 -21.31 -9.92 5.35
N GLY A 323 -21.23 -8.65 5.74
CA GLY A 323 -21.94 -8.07 6.89
C GLY A 323 -21.36 -8.42 8.27
N SER A 324 -20.15 -8.96 8.33
CA SER A 324 -19.55 -9.47 9.58
C SER A 324 -18.47 -8.54 10.15
N TRP A 325 -18.64 -8.20 11.42
CA TRP A 325 -17.74 -7.37 12.22
C TRP A 325 -17.48 -8.05 13.57
N ALA A 326 -16.33 -7.77 14.19
CA ALA A 326 -16.05 -8.23 15.55
C ALA A 326 -16.98 -7.56 16.58
N ALA A 327 -16.92 -7.98 17.85
CA ALA A 327 -17.61 -7.25 18.92
C ALA A 327 -17.04 -5.83 19.07
N PRO A 328 -17.86 -4.81 19.39
CA PRO A 328 -17.38 -3.45 19.58
C PRO A 328 -16.40 -3.34 20.73
N VAL A 329 -15.40 -2.48 20.54
CA VAL A 329 -14.42 -2.10 21.57
C VAL A 329 -14.39 -0.59 21.76
N MET A 330 -13.95 -0.14 22.93
CA MET A 330 -13.64 1.26 23.16
C MET A 330 -12.24 1.55 22.62
N ALA A 331 -12.18 2.32 21.54
CA ALA A 331 -10.94 2.60 20.82
C ALA A 331 -10.30 3.94 21.22
N GLY A 332 -10.62 4.46 22.42
CA GLY A 332 -10.05 5.69 22.97
C GLY A 332 -11.02 6.89 22.95
N ASN A 333 -10.47 8.10 23.11
CA ASN A 333 -11.23 9.35 23.13
C ASN A 333 -10.38 10.49 22.52
N VAL A 334 -10.96 11.24 21.59
CA VAL A 334 -10.27 12.31 20.85
C VAL A 334 -10.27 13.68 21.57
N GLY A 335 -11.01 13.81 22.67
CA GLY A 335 -11.08 15.01 23.49
C GLY A 335 -11.86 16.17 22.85
N THR A 336 -12.79 15.88 21.94
CA THR A 336 -13.67 16.87 21.31
C THR A 336 -15.07 16.31 21.11
N THR A 337 -16.08 17.16 21.26
CA THR A 337 -17.49 16.84 20.98
C THR A 337 -17.90 17.15 19.55
N ASP A 338 -17.01 17.76 18.76
CA ASP A 338 -17.22 18.07 17.34
C ASP A 338 -16.57 16.98 16.47
N GLN A 339 -17.41 16.06 15.98
CA GLN A 339 -16.98 14.90 15.19
C GLN A 339 -16.37 15.33 13.83
N SER A 340 -16.66 16.54 13.35
CA SER A 340 -16.10 17.07 12.10
C SER A 340 -14.59 17.32 12.20
N GLN A 341 -14.03 17.37 13.41
CA GLN A 341 -12.60 17.57 13.67
C GLN A 341 -11.78 16.29 13.55
N VAL A 342 -12.41 15.11 13.46
CA VAL A 342 -11.71 13.82 13.59
C VAL A 342 -11.42 13.20 12.23
N ARG A 343 -10.16 12.84 12.01
CA ARG A 343 -9.64 12.15 10.81
C ARG A 343 -8.79 10.95 11.23
N PHE A 344 -8.60 10.04 10.28
CA PHE A 344 -7.72 8.90 10.40
C PHE A 344 -6.82 8.81 9.16
N GLY A 345 -5.59 8.34 9.33
CA GLY A 345 -4.62 8.12 8.25
C GLY A 345 -3.28 7.70 8.82
N ASP A 346 -2.53 6.85 8.12
CA ASP A 346 -1.21 6.39 8.57
C ASP A 346 -0.18 7.51 8.44
N LEU A 347 0.29 8.09 9.56
CA LEU A 347 1.26 9.18 9.53
C LEU A 347 2.71 8.68 9.52
N ASN A 348 2.96 7.44 9.95
CA ASN A 348 4.30 6.93 10.24
C ASN A 348 4.77 5.81 9.27
N GLY A 349 3.86 5.25 8.47
CA GLY A 349 4.08 4.20 7.49
C GLY A 349 4.15 2.79 8.10
N ASP A 350 3.51 2.56 9.26
CA ASP A 350 3.47 1.25 9.93
C ASP A 350 2.31 0.35 9.48
N GLY A 351 1.47 0.85 8.58
CA GLY A 351 0.30 0.16 8.01
C GLY A 351 -0.96 0.32 8.85
N LYS A 352 -0.94 1.09 9.93
CA LYS A 352 -2.11 1.36 10.77
C LYS A 352 -2.52 2.82 10.68
N ALA A 353 -3.81 3.06 10.67
CA ALA A 353 -4.33 4.41 10.71
C ALA A 353 -4.11 5.05 12.09
N ASP A 354 -3.53 6.24 12.08
CA ASP A 354 -3.36 7.09 13.25
C ASP A 354 -4.58 8.00 13.44
N LEU A 355 -4.72 8.57 14.65
CA LEU A 355 -5.80 9.50 14.99
C LEU A 355 -5.32 10.93 14.80
N ILE A 356 -6.09 11.74 14.07
CA ILE A 356 -5.81 13.16 13.86
C ILE A 356 -7.03 13.99 14.28
N ARG A 357 -6.78 15.03 15.07
CA ARG A 357 -7.74 16.08 15.37
C ARG A 357 -7.34 17.38 14.66
N VAL A 358 -8.27 17.94 13.88
CA VAL A 358 -8.13 19.22 13.17
C VAL A 358 -9.03 20.26 13.83
N ALA A 359 -8.43 21.29 14.42
CA ALA A 359 -9.14 22.39 15.04
C ALA A 359 -9.74 23.35 13.98
N PRO A 360 -10.73 24.20 14.34
CA PRO A 360 -11.35 25.13 13.39
C PRO A 360 -10.41 26.14 12.74
N ASP A 361 -9.28 26.43 13.38
CA ASP A 361 -8.21 27.31 12.88
C ASP A 361 -7.18 26.58 12.00
N GLY A 362 -7.42 25.30 11.70
CA GLY A 362 -6.54 24.44 10.93
C GLY A 362 -5.43 23.77 11.75
N GLY A 363 -5.30 24.06 13.05
CA GLY A 363 -4.30 23.43 13.91
C GLY A 363 -4.53 21.91 14.03
N MET A 364 -3.48 21.12 13.85
CA MET A 364 -3.58 19.65 13.84
C MET A 364 -2.82 19.02 15.01
N THR A 365 -3.47 18.09 15.69
CA THR A 365 -2.88 17.23 16.73
C THR A 365 -3.03 15.76 16.33
N GLY A 366 -1.98 14.97 16.47
CA GLY A 366 -1.97 13.55 16.10
C GLY A 366 -1.59 12.63 17.25
N TRP A 367 -2.08 11.40 17.18
CA TRP A 367 -1.74 10.30 18.09
C TRP A 367 -1.48 9.04 17.26
N LEU A 368 -0.30 8.44 17.43
CA LEU A 368 0.06 7.20 16.75
C LEU A 368 -0.72 6.02 17.33
N ASN A 369 -1.09 5.08 16.46
CA ASN A 369 -1.80 3.87 16.82
C ASN A 369 -0.85 2.81 17.39
N ASN A 370 -0.83 2.69 18.72
CA ASN A 370 -0.06 1.64 19.39
C ASN A 370 -0.83 0.32 19.49
N ASN A 371 -2.15 0.41 19.71
CA ASN A 371 -3.11 -0.70 19.70
C ASN A 371 -4.53 -0.10 19.86
N ALA A 372 -5.04 0.55 18.82
CA ALA A 372 -6.30 1.30 18.86
C ALA A 372 -7.51 0.42 19.23
N LEU A 373 -7.57 -0.82 18.74
CA LEU A 373 -8.61 -1.78 19.14
C LEU A 373 -8.49 -2.22 20.62
N GLY A 374 -7.32 -2.05 21.24
CA GLY A 374 -7.13 -2.15 22.69
C GLY A 374 -7.23 -0.81 23.43
N GLY A 375 -7.65 0.27 22.76
CA GLY A 375 -7.82 1.61 23.32
C GLY A 375 -6.51 2.38 23.54
N SER A 376 -5.39 1.95 22.95
CA SER A 376 -4.06 2.51 23.22
C SER A 376 -3.53 3.35 22.05
N TRP A 377 -3.17 4.59 22.37
CA TRP A 377 -2.57 5.57 21.46
C TRP A 377 -1.28 6.15 22.07
N SER A 378 -0.41 6.75 21.25
CA SER A 378 0.76 7.47 21.78
C SER A 378 0.39 8.76 22.50
N ALA A 379 1.38 9.50 23.04
CA ALA A 379 1.16 10.86 23.49
C ALA A 379 0.81 11.79 22.29
N PRO A 380 0.04 12.87 22.48
CA PRO A 380 -0.26 13.79 21.38
C PRO A 380 1.00 14.48 20.84
N ALA A 381 1.06 14.67 19.52
CA ALA A 381 2.04 15.52 18.86
C ALA A 381 1.35 16.62 18.05
N VAL A 382 1.98 17.79 17.95
CA VAL A 382 1.53 18.87 17.06
C VAL A 382 1.99 18.54 15.64
N LEU A 383 1.05 18.40 14.72
CA LEU A 383 1.36 18.06 13.33
C LEU A 383 1.56 19.32 12.47
N GLY A 384 1.28 20.51 12.98
CA GLY A 384 1.31 21.76 12.21
C GLY A 384 -0.10 22.32 11.97
N ASN A 385 -0.28 23.05 10.87
CA ASN A 385 -1.52 23.75 10.56
C ASN A 385 -1.89 23.59 9.07
N ALA A 386 -3.12 23.12 8.79
CA ALA A 386 -3.64 22.93 7.44
C ALA A 386 -4.15 24.23 6.77
N GLY A 387 -3.94 25.38 7.42
CA GLY A 387 -4.44 26.70 7.02
C GLY A 387 -5.86 26.99 7.51
N ALA A 388 -6.19 28.28 7.62
CA ALA A 388 -7.54 28.73 8.00
C ALA A 388 -8.59 28.37 6.92
N GLY A 389 -9.78 27.96 7.37
CA GLY A 389 -10.86 27.42 6.54
C GLY A 389 -11.38 26.13 7.16
N GLY A 390 -12.70 25.96 7.23
CA GLY A 390 -13.33 24.94 8.07
C GLY A 390 -12.79 23.51 7.90
N THR A 391 -12.92 22.71 8.96
CA THR A 391 -12.48 21.30 9.05
C THR A 391 -12.95 20.44 7.87
N ALA A 392 -14.10 20.78 7.29
CA ALA A 392 -14.69 20.11 6.13
C ALA A 392 -13.78 20.02 4.89
N GLY A 393 -12.75 20.86 4.76
CA GLY A 393 -11.83 20.84 3.62
C GLY A 393 -10.57 19.99 3.81
N VAL A 394 -10.32 19.42 4.99
CA VAL A 394 -9.08 18.68 5.28
C VAL A 394 -9.28 17.18 5.04
N ARG A 395 -8.39 16.58 4.24
CA ARG A 395 -8.32 15.15 3.91
C ARG A 395 -6.91 14.62 4.12
N LEU A 396 -6.82 13.32 4.41
CA LEU A 396 -5.58 12.56 4.56
C LEU A 396 -5.66 11.38 3.60
N ALA A 397 -4.71 11.26 2.70
CA ALA A 397 -4.60 10.13 1.78
C ALA A 397 -3.19 10.07 1.20
N ASP A 398 -2.68 8.88 0.90
CA ASP A 398 -1.37 8.70 0.29
C ASP A 398 -1.43 9.10 -1.19
N LEU A 399 -0.83 10.23 -1.59
CA LEU A 399 -0.86 10.70 -2.98
C LEU A 399 0.37 10.27 -3.79
N ASN A 400 1.41 9.77 -3.13
CA ASN A 400 2.70 9.42 -3.75
C ASN A 400 3.05 7.92 -3.68
N ALA A 401 2.21 7.11 -3.03
CA ALA A 401 2.38 5.69 -2.75
C ALA A 401 3.62 5.38 -1.87
N ASP A 402 3.94 6.22 -0.90
CA ASP A 402 5.04 5.97 0.06
C ASP A 402 4.59 5.26 1.36
N GLY A 403 3.30 4.92 1.44
CA GLY A 403 2.68 4.26 2.59
C GLY A 403 2.25 5.21 3.70
N LYS A 404 2.45 6.53 3.53
CA LYS A 404 2.03 7.54 4.50
C LYS A 404 0.96 8.42 3.91
N ALA A 405 0.00 8.79 4.75
CA ALA A 405 -1.03 9.74 4.39
C ALA A 405 -0.44 11.14 4.23
N ASP A 406 -0.68 11.72 3.06
CA ASP A 406 -0.40 13.12 2.75
C ASP A 406 -1.56 14.02 3.19
N LEU A 407 -1.26 15.28 3.48
CA LEU A 407 -2.26 16.28 3.82
C LEU A 407 -2.81 16.91 2.55
N ILE A 408 -4.14 16.97 2.45
CA ILE A 408 -4.83 17.60 1.33
C ILE A 408 -5.85 18.60 1.87
N ARG A 409 -5.83 19.80 1.28
CA ARG A 409 -6.81 20.85 1.51
C ARG A 409 -7.65 21.05 0.26
N VAL A 410 -8.96 20.87 0.42
CA VAL A 410 -10.00 21.22 -0.54
C VAL A 410 -10.54 22.61 -0.19
N GLY A 411 -10.22 23.60 -1.01
CA GLY A 411 -10.68 24.97 -0.86
C GLY A 411 -12.16 25.13 -1.18
N THR A 412 -12.79 26.18 -0.64
CA THR A 412 -14.18 26.56 -0.96
C THR A 412 -14.33 27.14 -2.38
N ASP A 413 -13.22 27.41 -3.06
CA ASP A 413 -13.12 27.73 -4.48
C ASP A 413 -12.90 26.47 -5.35
N GLY A 414 -12.86 25.29 -4.72
CA GLY A 414 -12.54 24.01 -5.32
C GLY A 414 -11.05 23.76 -5.54
N GLY A 415 -10.17 24.71 -5.22
CA GLY A 415 -8.72 24.53 -5.36
C GLY A 415 -8.20 23.41 -4.45
N LEU A 416 -7.31 22.58 -4.97
CA LEU A 416 -6.66 21.50 -4.23
C LEU A 416 -5.21 21.86 -3.95
N THR A 417 -4.84 21.86 -2.67
CA THR A 417 -3.45 22.01 -2.21
C THR A 417 -3.06 20.79 -1.39
N ALA A 418 -1.87 20.24 -1.61
CA ALA A 418 -1.37 19.12 -0.83
C ALA A 418 0.04 19.34 -0.30
N TRP A 419 0.36 18.64 0.78
CA TRP A 419 1.67 18.62 1.42
C TRP A 419 2.09 17.16 1.62
N LEU A 420 3.25 16.80 1.08
CA LEU A 420 3.81 15.47 1.29
C LEU A 420 4.19 15.26 2.76
N ASN A 421 3.92 14.06 3.27
CA ASN A 421 4.32 13.66 4.60
C ASN A 421 5.83 13.37 4.69
N ASN A 422 6.60 14.38 5.11
CA ASN A 422 8.03 14.28 5.38
C ASN A 422 8.32 14.17 6.88
N ASN A 423 7.65 13.23 7.57
CA ASN A 423 7.66 13.07 9.03
C ASN A 423 6.65 13.98 9.77
N ALA A 424 5.38 13.90 9.37
CA ALA A 424 4.27 14.68 9.90
C ALA A 424 4.14 14.59 11.42
N TYR A 425 4.40 13.41 12.01
CA TYR A 425 4.32 13.23 13.47
C TYR A 425 5.39 14.01 14.25
N ALA A 426 6.50 14.38 13.59
CA ALA A 426 7.47 15.33 14.12
C ALA A 426 7.19 16.80 13.71
N GLY A 427 5.99 17.08 13.17
CA GLY A 427 5.57 18.41 12.72
C GLY A 427 6.13 18.83 11.35
N SER A 428 6.64 17.88 10.55
CA SER A 428 7.32 18.17 9.28
C SER A 428 6.48 17.72 8.07
N TRP A 429 6.11 18.69 7.24
CA TRP A 429 5.47 18.50 5.94
C TRP A 429 6.33 19.14 4.85
N ALA A 430 6.29 18.60 3.63
CA ALA A 430 6.92 19.25 2.48
C ALA A 430 6.27 20.61 2.17
N ALA A 431 6.89 21.41 1.29
CA ALA A 431 6.27 22.63 0.80
C ALA A 431 4.93 22.32 0.09
N PRO A 432 3.90 23.17 0.23
CA PRO A 432 2.62 22.96 -0.44
C PRO A 432 2.76 22.93 -1.96
N ALA A 433 2.01 22.03 -2.59
CA ALA A 433 1.82 22.00 -4.03
C ALA A 433 0.34 22.20 -4.38
N ALA A 434 0.06 23.04 -5.37
CA ALA A 434 -1.26 23.08 -6.00
C ALA A 434 -1.40 21.85 -6.88
N ILE A 435 -2.36 20.98 -6.56
CA ILE A 435 -2.54 19.69 -7.25
C ILE A 435 -3.76 19.67 -8.16
N GLY A 436 -4.50 20.78 -8.30
CA GLY A 436 -5.62 20.88 -9.25
C GLY A 436 -6.87 21.50 -8.65
N ASN A 437 -8.03 21.07 -9.13
CA ASN A 437 -9.34 21.57 -8.68
C ASN A 437 -10.34 20.40 -8.58
N ALA A 438 -11.11 20.37 -7.50
CA ALA A 438 -12.13 19.35 -7.24
C ALA A 438 -13.37 19.48 -8.16
N GLY A 439 -13.52 20.58 -8.88
CA GLY A 439 -14.70 20.90 -9.69
C GLY A 439 -15.98 21.03 -8.85
N THR A 440 -15.85 21.44 -7.59
CA THR A 440 -16.93 21.74 -6.65
C THR A 440 -16.44 22.78 -5.65
N THR A 441 -17.31 23.70 -5.23
CA THR A 441 -17.04 24.68 -4.17
C THR A 441 -17.45 24.18 -2.78
N ASP A 442 -18.13 23.03 -2.73
CA ASP A 442 -18.44 22.32 -1.49
C ASP A 442 -17.36 21.25 -1.22
N PRO A 443 -16.51 21.44 -0.19
CA PRO A 443 -15.43 20.51 0.12
C PRO A 443 -15.88 19.14 0.62
N THR A 444 -17.13 19.00 1.07
CA THR A 444 -17.67 17.70 1.54
C THR A 444 -17.96 16.73 0.39
N ARG A 445 -17.90 17.22 -0.85
CA ARG A 445 -18.16 16.47 -2.07
C ARG A 445 -16.91 15.91 -2.75
N ALA A 446 -15.73 16.14 -2.18
CA ALA A 446 -14.45 15.66 -2.69
C ALA A 446 -13.79 14.75 -1.64
N GLU A 447 -13.48 13.52 -2.05
CA GLU A 447 -12.80 12.50 -1.25
C GLU A 447 -11.60 11.96 -2.01
N PHE A 448 -10.65 11.38 -1.27
CA PHE A 448 -9.43 10.79 -1.83
C PHE A 448 -9.30 9.35 -1.34
N ALA A 449 -9.19 8.41 -2.27
CA ALA A 449 -9.06 6.99 -1.97
C ALA A 449 -8.41 6.26 -3.15
N ASP A 450 -7.64 5.19 -2.92
CA ASP A 450 -7.09 4.39 -4.02
C ASP A 450 -8.22 3.63 -4.73
N LEU A 451 -8.45 3.89 -6.02
CA LEU A 451 -9.50 3.22 -6.80
C LEU A 451 -8.94 2.20 -7.81
N GLY A 452 -7.61 2.01 -7.91
CA GLY A 452 -6.89 1.50 -9.10
C GLY A 452 -6.18 0.14 -9.04
#